data_AF-A0A9P8P8J2-F1
#
_entry.id   AF-A0A9P8P8J2-F1
#
_cell.length_a   1.000
_cell.length_b   1.000
_cell.length_c   1.000
_cell.angle_alpha   90.00
_cell.angle_beta   90.00
_cell.angle_gamma   90.00
#
_symmetry.space_group_name_H-M   'P 1'
#
loop_
_entity.id
_entity.type
_entity.pdbx_description
1 polymer ?
#
loop_
_entity_poly.entity_id
_entity_poly.type
_entity_poly.pdbx_seq_one_letter_code
_entity_poly.pdbx_strand_id
1 'polypeptide(L)'
;SLPNYYKMRSLAYFKTGDIHFTDKIDTPKINNDHELMIDVAWCGICGTDLHEFLEGPIFMPKDGDTHYLSGLDLPLPMGHEMSCIVKEVGKG
;
A
#
# COMPACT_ATOMS: atom_id res chain seq x y z
N SER A 1 -23.90 1.50 7.49
CA SER A 1 -23.40 2.59 6.63
C SER A 1 -22.96 1.98 5.32
N LEU A 2 -23.20 2.63 4.18
CA LEU A 2 -22.68 2.15 2.89
C LEU A 2 -21.14 2.17 2.95
N PRO A 3 -20.44 1.16 2.40
CA PRO A 3 -18.99 1.20 2.34
C PRO A 3 -18.57 2.43 1.52
N ASN A 4 -17.64 3.22 2.07
CA ASN A 4 -17.12 4.38 1.38
C ASN A 4 -16.20 3.87 0.26
N TYR A 5 -16.74 3.72 -0.96
CA TYR A 5 -16.02 3.15 -2.12
C TYR A 5 -14.74 3.88 -2.51
N TYR A 6 -14.50 5.07 -1.93
CA TYR A 6 -13.27 5.84 -2.11
C TYR A 6 -12.16 5.44 -1.16
N LYS A 7 -12.44 4.62 -0.14
CA LYS A 7 -11.45 4.15 0.83
C LYS A 7 -11.28 2.64 0.79
N MET A 8 -10.05 2.18 0.96
CA MET A 8 -9.69 0.76 0.96
C MET A 8 -9.15 0.31 2.31
N ARG A 9 -9.31 -0.99 2.58
CA ARG A 9 -8.74 -1.66 3.74
C ARG A 9 -7.29 -2.03 3.46
N SER A 10 -6.43 -1.81 4.44
CA SER A 10 -5.01 -2.15 4.33
C SER A 10 -4.39 -2.38 5.70
N LEU A 11 -3.37 -3.23 5.76
CA LEU A 11 -2.37 -3.18 6.82
C LEU A 11 -1.29 -2.19 6.36
N ALA A 12 -1.18 -1.05 7.04
CA ALA A 12 -0.36 0.07 6.58
C ALA A 12 0.72 0.43 7.59
N TYR A 13 1.86 0.86 7.07
CA TYR A 13 2.98 1.42 7.82
C TYR A 13 2.73 2.90 8.08
N PHE A 14 2.68 3.29 9.35
CA PHE A 14 2.52 4.69 9.77
C PHE A 14 3.85 5.31 10.19
N LYS A 15 4.72 4.49 10.79
CA LYS A 15 6.10 4.79 11.20
C LYS A 15 6.74 3.52 11.77
N THR A 16 8.01 3.57 12.11
CA THR A 16 8.71 2.46 12.79
C THR A 16 7.97 2.03 14.04
N GLY A 17 7.75 0.73 14.20
CA GLY A 17 7.00 0.14 15.31
C GLY A 17 5.48 0.36 15.25
N ASP A 18 4.94 0.93 14.17
CA ASP A 18 3.51 1.20 14.01
C ASP A 18 2.99 0.76 12.63
N ILE A 19 2.57 -0.50 12.58
CA ILE A 19 1.85 -1.10 11.45
C ILE A 19 0.50 -1.57 11.97
N HIS A 20 -0.58 -1.07 11.40
CA HIS A 20 -1.93 -1.47 11.82
C HIS A 20 -2.94 -1.41 10.69
N PHE A 21 -4.06 -2.09 10.91
CA PHE A 21 -5.18 -2.10 9.99
C PHE A 21 -5.83 -0.71 9.92
N THR A 22 -6.11 -0.25 8.71
CA THR A 22 -6.82 1.00 8.45
C THR A 22 -7.77 0.84 7.27
N ASP A 23 -8.88 1.55 7.31
CA ASP A 23 -9.85 1.71 6.23
C ASP A 23 -9.90 3.17 5.72
N LYS A 24 -8.82 3.93 5.95
CA LYS A 24 -8.73 5.37 5.64
C LYS A 24 -7.88 5.71 4.42
N ILE A 25 -7.23 4.71 3.80
CA ILE A 25 -6.40 4.90 2.61
C ILE A 25 -7.31 5.05 1.40
N ASP A 26 -7.03 6.02 0.53
CA ASP A 26 -7.81 6.20 -0.70
C ASP A 26 -7.65 4.99 -1.63
N THR A 27 -8.76 4.57 -2.23
CA THR A 27 -8.74 3.51 -3.24
C THR A 27 -7.97 4.04 -4.45
N PRO A 28 -6.96 3.29 -4.95
CA PRO A 28 -6.18 3.73 -6.09
C PRO A 28 -7.06 3.88 -7.32
N LYS A 29 -6.59 4.69 -8.26
CA LYS A 29 -7.20 4.89 -9.58
C LYS A 29 -6.14 4.62 -10.63
N ILE A 30 -6.57 4.19 -11.81
CA ILE A 30 -5.70 4.14 -12.98
C ILE A 30 -5.42 5.60 -13.38
N ASN A 31 -4.17 6.02 -13.27
CA ASN A 31 -3.72 7.39 -13.55
C ASN A 31 -3.04 7.51 -14.92
N ASN A 32 -2.53 6.39 -15.47
CA ASN A 32 -1.94 6.35 -16.80
C ASN A 32 -2.43 5.14 -17.60
N ASP A 33 -2.29 5.21 -18.94
CA ASP A 33 -2.82 4.20 -19.85
C ASP A 33 -2.12 2.83 -19.73
N HIS A 34 -0.94 2.78 -19.10
CA HIS A 34 -0.14 1.58 -18.89
C HIS A 34 -0.29 0.95 -17.48
N GLU A 35 -1.18 1.47 -16.64
CA GLU A 35 -1.49 0.90 -15.33
C GLU A 35 -2.62 -0.14 -15.40
N LEU A 36 -2.67 -1.00 -14.38
CA LEU A 36 -3.80 -1.87 -14.14
C LEU A 36 -4.15 -1.86 -12.65
N MET A 37 -5.42 -2.09 -12.34
CA MET A 37 -5.90 -2.30 -10.98
C MET A 37 -6.05 -3.79 -10.72
N ILE A 38 -5.59 -4.21 -9.54
CA ILE A 38 -5.71 -5.59 -9.08
C ILE A 38 -6.63 -5.67 -7.86
N ASP A 39 -7.32 -6.79 -7.72
CA ASP A 39 -7.97 -7.21 -6.48
C ASP A 39 -7.11 -8.30 -5.82
N VAL A 40 -6.51 -7.97 -4.68
CA VAL A 40 -5.54 -8.83 -3.99
C VAL A 40 -6.27 -9.99 -3.32
N ALA A 41 -5.94 -11.22 -3.70
CA ALA A 41 -6.51 -12.44 -3.14
C ALA A 41 -5.73 -12.92 -1.91
N TRP A 42 -4.39 -12.91 -2.01
CA TRP A 42 -3.49 -13.29 -0.93
C TRP A 42 -2.22 -12.45 -0.97
N CYS A 43 -1.69 -12.11 0.20
CA CYS A 43 -0.38 -11.50 0.37
C CYS A 43 0.41 -12.25 1.44
N GLY A 44 1.64 -12.63 1.13
CA GLY A 44 2.60 -13.19 2.07
C GLY A 44 3.16 -12.13 3.03
N ILE A 45 3.80 -12.61 4.09
CA ILE A 45 4.62 -11.79 5.00
C ILE A 45 6.05 -12.27 4.85
N CYS A 46 6.94 -11.38 4.45
CA CYS A 46 8.36 -11.64 4.31
C CYS A 46 9.12 -11.22 5.56
N GLY A 47 10.32 -11.77 5.78
CA GLY A 47 11.20 -11.34 6.86
C GLY A 47 11.54 -9.84 6.81
N THR A 48 11.60 -9.24 5.61
CA THR A 48 11.81 -7.81 5.45
C THR A 48 10.67 -6.95 5.96
N ASP A 49 9.43 -7.45 5.97
CA ASP A 49 8.30 -6.74 6.58
C ASP A 49 8.52 -6.60 8.10
N LEU A 50 9.10 -7.62 8.73
CA LEU A 50 9.47 -7.58 10.15
C LEU A 50 10.66 -6.65 10.40
N HIS A 51 11.67 -6.63 9.53
CA HIS A 51 12.77 -5.67 9.62
C HIS A 51 12.25 -4.23 9.50
N GLU A 52 11.29 -3.96 8.62
CA GLU A 52 10.66 -2.64 8.54
C GLU A 52 9.93 -2.25 9.82
N PHE A 53 9.21 -3.19 10.43
CA PHE A 53 8.52 -2.94 11.69
C PHE A 53 9.50 -2.61 12.83
N LEU A 54 10.57 -3.39 12.98
CA LEU A 54 11.48 -3.33 14.13
C LEU A 54 12.61 -2.29 13.96
N GLU A 55 13.11 -2.13 12.74
CA GLU A 55 14.36 -1.42 12.43
C GLU A 55 14.18 -0.32 11.36
N GLY A 56 12.98 -0.18 10.82
CA GLY A 56 12.67 0.76 9.76
C GLY A 56 12.84 2.24 10.14
N PRO A 57 12.68 3.14 9.16
CA PRO A 57 12.34 2.85 7.77
C PRO A 57 13.56 2.41 6.93
N ILE A 58 13.44 1.29 6.20
CA ILE A 58 14.47 0.77 5.27
C ILE A 58 14.11 1.09 3.80
N PHE A 59 12.87 0.80 3.42
CA PHE A 59 12.25 0.99 2.10
C PHE A 59 11.12 2.03 2.15
N MET A 60 10.38 2.11 3.26
CA MET A 60 9.37 3.15 3.47
C MET A 60 10.02 4.54 3.60
N PRO A 61 9.29 5.64 3.30
CA PRO A 61 9.77 6.97 3.66
C PRO A 61 9.82 7.14 5.20
N LYS A 62 10.61 8.10 5.68
CA LYS A 62 10.58 8.51 7.08
C LYS A 62 9.28 9.24 7.40
N ASP A 63 8.85 9.18 8.65
CA ASP A 63 7.67 9.92 9.12
C ASP A 63 7.87 11.42 8.90
N GLY A 64 6.95 12.04 8.15
CA GLY A 64 7.02 13.44 7.72
C GLY A 64 7.76 13.68 6.39
N ASP A 65 8.36 12.66 5.77
CA ASP A 65 9.04 12.76 4.48
C ASP A 65 8.21 12.16 3.33
N THR A 66 8.40 12.70 2.12
CA THR A 66 7.84 12.15 0.88
C THR A 66 8.86 11.27 0.17
N HIS A 67 8.48 10.07 -0.26
CA HIS A 67 9.40 9.20 -0.99
C HIS A 67 9.76 9.78 -2.37
N TYR A 68 11.06 9.95 -2.65
CA TYR A 68 11.55 10.71 -3.81
C TYR A 68 11.18 10.14 -5.19
N LEU A 69 10.97 8.82 -5.33
CA LEU A 69 10.52 8.21 -6.60
C LEU A 69 9.00 8.19 -6.76
N SER A 70 8.27 7.64 -5.79
CA SER A 70 6.81 7.49 -5.87
C SER A 70 6.04 8.76 -5.55
N GLY A 71 6.65 9.74 -4.85
CA GLY A 71 5.98 10.94 -4.40
C GLY A 71 4.93 10.71 -3.31
N LEU A 72 5.00 9.56 -2.61
CA LEU A 72 4.01 9.16 -1.62
C LEU A 72 4.50 9.39 -0.18
N ASP A 73 3.55 9.76 0.68
CA ASP A 73 3.73 9.99 2.11
C ASP A 73 3.13 8.82 2.93
N LEU A 74 3.52 8.70 4.20
CA LEU A 74 2.88 7.78 5.13
C LEU A 74 1.44 8.25 5.49
N PRO A 75 0.50 7.34 5.78
CA PRO A 75 0.66 5.89 5.86
C PRO A 75 0.57 5.16 4.51
N LEU A 76 1.40 4.13 4.32
CA LEU A 76 1.43 3.33 3.08
C LEU A 76 1.06 1.86 3.31
N PRO A 77 0.27 1.25 2.41
CA PRO A 77 0.02 -0.19 2.44
C PRO A 77 1.32 -1.00 2.40
N MET A 78 1.36 -2.09 3.18
CA MET A 78 2.46 -3.05 3.16
C MET A 78 2.12 -4.33 2.40
N GLY A 79 3.18 -5.07 2.06
CA GLY A 79 3.13 -6.34 1.33
C GLY A 79 3.75 -6.21 -0.05
N HIS A 80 4.72 -7.07 -0.35
CA HIS A 80 5.40 -7.12 -1.65
C HIS A 80 5.36 -8.50 -2.32
N GLU A 81 4.58 -9.41 -1.75
CA GLU A 81 4.44 -10.81 -2.21
C GLU A 81 2.94 -11.14 -2.31
N MET A 82 2.35 -11.00 -3.50
CA MET A 82 0.90 -11.14 -3.66
C MET A 82 0.46 -11.93 -4.88
N SER A 83 -0.72 -12.54 -4.74
CA SER A 83 -1.52 -13.08 -5.84
C SER A 83 -2.83 -12.32 -5.93
N CYS A 84 -3.31 -12.10 -7.16
CA CYS A 84 -4.43 -11.20 -7.41
C CYS A 84 -5.18 -11.55 -8.69
N ILE A 85 -6.34 -10.92 -8.84
CA ILE A 85 -7.14 -10.92 -10.08
C ILE A 85 -7.05 -9.52 -10.68
N VAL A 86 -6.84 -9.42 -11.99
CA VAL A 86 -6.91 -8.13 -12.70
C VAL A 86 -8.36 -7.64 -12.67
N LYS A 87 -8.58 -6.44 -12.12
CA LYS A 87 -9.89 -5.82 -11.97
C LYS A 87 -10.20 -4.81 -13.08
N GLU A 88 -9.21 -4.03 -13.49
CA GLU A 88 -9.33 -2.99 -14.52
C GLU A 88 -7.97 -2.79 -15.19
N VAL A 89 -7.95 -2.40 -16.47
CA VAL A 89 -6.73 -2.13 -17.24
C VAL A 89 -6.86 -0.76 -17.89
N GLY A 90 -5.74 -0.02 -17.95
CA GLY A 90 -5.63 1.23 -18.70
C GLY A 90 -5.76 1.02 -20.21
N LYS A 91 -5.62 2.09 -20.99
CA LYS A 91 -5.94 2.07 -22.43
C LYS A 91 -4.87 1.42 -23.32
N GLY A 92 -3.68 1.10 -22.79
CA GLY A 92 -2.54 0.57 -23.55
C GLY A 92 -1.50 1.64 -23.85
#